data_AF-A0A0C2VTY5-F1
#
_entry.id   AF-A0A0C2VTY5-F1
#
_cell.length_a   1.000
_cell.length_b   1.000
_cell.length_c   1.000
_cell.angle_alpha   90.00
_cell.angle_beta   90.00
_cell.angle_gamma   90.00
#
_symmetry.space_group_name_H-M   'P 1'
#
loop_
_entity.id
_entity.type
_entity.pdbx_description
1 polymer ?
#
loop_
_entity_poly.entity_id
_entity_poly.type
_entity_poly.pdbx_seq_one_letter_code
_entity_poly.pdbx_strand_id
1 'polypeptide(L)'
;MATRDSVQHCLDHCEEAILSAQTEYDKASLQEHRNDEQFTQAQLQLEQAFMDLEKLMKSANEEQEDTLQRKKLKIQEMQNKMQVLRH
;
A
#
# COMPACT_ATOMS: atom_id res chain seq x y z
N MET A 1 -18.38 -5.88 -12.44
CA MET A 1 -17.60 -6.92 -11.76
C MET A 1 -16.19 -6.92 -12.35
N ALA A 2 -15.18 -6.70 -11.52
CA ALA A 2 -13.78 -6.83 -11.90
C ALA A 2 -13.47 -8.30 -12.23
N THR A 3 -12.57 -8.54 -13.17
CA THR A 3 -12.11 -9.91 -13.43
C THR A 3 -11.33 -10.41 -12.22
N ARG A 4 -11.39 -11.72 -11.96
CA ARG A 4 -10.64 -12.35 -10.87
C ARG A 4 -9.14 -12.04 -10.97
N ASP A 5 -8.60 -12.03 -12.19
CA ASP A 5 -7.18 -11.75 -12.44
C ASP A 5 -6.82 -10.30 -12.09
N SER A 6 -7.68 -9.33 -12.41
CA SER A 6 -7.45 -7.93 -12.04
C SER A 6 -7.49 -7.72 -10.52
N VAL A 7 -8.37 -8.42 -9.81
CA VAL A 7 -8.41 -8.40 -8.34
C VAL A 7 -7.13 -9.00 -7.77
N GLN A 8 -6.74 -10.19 -8.24
CA GLN A 8 -5.52 -10.83 -7.75
C GLN A 8 -4.27 -9.97 -7.99
N HIS A 9 -4.10 -9.45 -9.20
CA HIS A 9 -2.97 -8.59 -9.54
C HIS A 9 -2.93 -7.32 -8.67
N CYS A 10 -4.08 -6.71 -8.40
CA CYS A 10 -4.15 -5.56 -7.50
C CYS A 10 -3.75 -5.93 -6.07
N LEU A 11 -4.25 -7.05 -5.55
CA LEU A 11 -3.91 -7.54 -4.21
C LEU A 11 -2.42 -7.85 -4.08
N ASP A 12 -1.82 -8.47 -5.09
CA ASP A 12 -0.39 -8.80 -5.13
C ASP A 12 0.45 -7.50 -5.15
N HIS A 13 0.08 -6.54 -6.01
CA HIS A 13 0.74 -5.24 -6.07
C HIS A 13 0.66 -4.47 -4.74
N CYS A 14 -0.50 -4.52 -4.07
CA CYS A 14 -0.67 -3.92 -2.74
C CYS A 14 0.23 -4.59 -1.69
N GLU A 15 0.39 -5.91 -1.74
CA GLU A 15 1.25 -6.64 -0.81
C GLU A 15 2.72 -6.28 -1.02
N GLU A 16 3.20 -6.24 -2.26
CA GLU A 16 4.55 -5.82 -2.60
C GLU A 16 4.86 -4.39 -2.12
N ALA A 17 3.92 -3.46 -2.31
CA ALA A 17 4.04 -2.09 -1.85
C ALA A 17 4.10 -2.00 -0.32
N ILE A 18 3.26 -2.76 0.40
CA ILE A 18 3.28 -2.83 1.87
C ILE A 18 4.61 -3.40 2.37
N LEU A 19 5.10 -4.49 1.79
CA LEU A 19 6.37 -5.11 2.21
C LEU A 19 7.56 -4.19 1.98
N SER A 20 7.57 -3.49 0.84
CA SER A 20 8.61 -2.50 0.53
C SER A 20 8.57 -1.34 1.51
N ALA A 21 7.39 -0.79 1.78
CA ALA A 21 7.19 0.27 2.76
C ALA A 21 7.57 -0.14 4.19
N GLN A 22 7.21 -1.34 4.62
CA GLN A 22 7.59 -1.86 5.95
C GLN A 22 9.11 -1.97 6.06
N THR A 23 9.77 -2.49 5.02
CA THR A 23 11.23 -2.61 4.98
C THR A 23 11.91 -1.23 5.09
N GLU A 24 11.44 -0.24 4.34
CA GLU A 24 12.00 1.12 4.40
C GLU A 24 11.65 1.85 5.70
N TYR A 25 10.46 1.60 6.27
CA TYR A 25 10.09 2.09 7.60
C TYR A 25 11.03 1.55 8.68
N ASP A 26 11.29 0.24 8.69
CA ASP A 26 12.18 -0.37 9.67
C ASP A 26 13.61 0.19 9.54
N LYS A 27 14.12 0.34 8.32
CA LYS A 27 15.43 0.97 8.06
C LYS A 27 15.48 2.43 8.54
N ALA A 28 14.47 3.23 8.20
CA ALA A 28 14.39 4.64 8.58
C ALA A 28 14.20 4.82 10.10
N SER A 29 13.58 3.86 10.79
CA SER A 29 13.41 3.90 12.24
C SER A 29 14.72 3.65 13.00
N LEU A 30 15.68 2.96 12.37
CA LEU A 30 16.96 2.57 12.97
C LEU A 30 18.11 3.54 12.65
N GLN A 31 17.95 4.37 11.61
CA GLN A 31 18.97 5.32 11.17
C GLN A 31 18.38 6.74 11.21
N GLU A 32 19.10 7.74 11.71
CA GLU A 32 18.69 9.16 11.59
C GLU A 32 18.66 9.59 10.11
N HIS A 33 17.56 9.27 9.41
CA HIS A 33 17.17 9.81 8.10
C HIS A 33 18.22 9.70 6.99
N ARG A 34 18.96 8.58 6.91
CA ARG A 34 19.99 8.39 5.86
C ARG A 34 19.47 8.01 4.47
N ASN A 35 18.21 7.58 4.34
CA ASN A 35 17.63 7.05 3.09
C ASN A 35 16.27 7.70 2.74
N ASP A 36 16.21 9.02 2.72
CA ASP A 36 14.97 9.76 2.38
C ASP A 36 14.40 9.43 0.99
N GLU A 37 15.25 9.12 -0.01
CA GLU A 37 14.81 8.79 -1.37
C GLU A 37 14.05 7.46 -1.43
N GLN A 38 14.61 6.40 -0.84
CA GLN A 38 13.99 5.06 -0.84
C GLN A 38 12.71 5.05 -0.01
N PHE A 39 12.72 5.76 1.12
CA PHE A 39 11.54 5.96 1.93
C PHE A 39 10.43 6.70 1.16
N THR A 40 10.76 7.82 0.50
CA THR A 40 9.81 8.57 -0.33
C THR A 40 9.30 7.72 -1.49
N GLN A 41 10.16 6.93 -2.12
CA GLN A 41 9.76 6.03 -3.21
C GLN A 41 8.78 4.96 -2.72
N ALA A 42 9.01 4.38 -1.54
CA ALA A 42 8.09 3.42 -0.95
C ALA A 42 6.74 4.05 -0.56
N GLN A 43 6.73 5.31 -0.10
CA GLN A 43 5.50 6.08 0.12
C GLN A 43 4.72 6.26 -1.19
N LEU A 44 5.40 6.64 -2.28
CA LEU A 44 4.77 6.79 -3.61
C LEU A 44 4.19 5.47 -4.13
N GLN A 45 4.89 4.35 -3.92
CA GLN A 45 4.39 3.03 -4.29
C GLN A 45 3.13 2.65 -3.51
N LEU A 46 3.09 2.91 -2.20
CA LEU A 46 1.87 2.71 -1.40
C LEU A 46 0.71 3.57 -1.88
N GLU A 47 0.95 4.83 -2.23
CA GLU A 47 -0.07 5.73 -2.76
C GLU A 47 -0.60 5.25 -4.11
N GLN A 48 0.28 4.79 -5.00
CA GLN A 48 -0.12 4.21 -6.28
C GLN A 48 -0.98 2.95 -6.10
N ALA A 49 -0.55 2.03 -5.22
CA ALA A 49 -1.31 0.84 -4.89
C ALA A 49 -2.69 1.17 -4.30
N PHE A 50 -2.77 2.18 -3.44
CA PHE A 50 -4.04 2.68 -2.90
C PHE A 50 -4.97 3.19 -4.01
N MET A 51 -4.46 4.04 -4.90
CA MET A 51 -5.26 4.59 -6.00
C MET A 51 -5.79 3.50 -6.94
N ASP A 52 -4.96 2.49 -7.25
CA ASP A 52 -5.36 1.40 -8.13
C ASP A 52 -6.38 0.47 -7.46
N LEU A 53 -6.25 0.23 -6.15
CA LEU A 53 -7.26 -0.45 -5.34
C LEU A 53 -8.60 0.30 -5.36
N GLU A 54 -8.59 1.62 -5.13
CA GLU A 54 -9.82 2.42 -5.14
C GLU A 54 -10.52 2.43 -6.51
N LYS A 55 -9.75 2.48 -7.60
CA LYS A 55 -10.31 2.34 -8.96
C LYS A 55 -10.97 0.98 -9.14
N LEU A 56 -10.33 -0.09 -8.66
CA LEU A 56 -10.84 -1.45 -8.82
C LEU A 56 -12.12 -1.70 -8.02
N MET A 57 -12.18 -1.19 -6.79
CA MET A 57 -13.36 -1.28 -5.92
C MET A 57 -14.64 -0.78 -6.61
N LYS A 58 -14.57 0.27 -7.44
CA LYS A 58 -15.74 0.80 -8.17
C LYS A 58 -16.41 -0.21 -9.10
N SER A 59 -15.70 -1.27 -9.47
CA SER A 59 -16.17 -2.31 -10.37
C SER A 59 -16.32 -3.67 -9.69
N ALA A 60 -15.96 -3.80 -8.42
CA ALA A 60 -15.98 -5.04 -7.64
C ALA A 60 -17.41 -5.50 -7.32
N ASN A 61 -17.59 -6.79 -7.05
CA ASN A 61 -18.78 -7.32 -6.39
C ASN A 61 -18.61 -7.30 -4.85
N GLU A 62 -19.64 -7.65 -4.09
CA GLU A 62 -19.61 -7.59 -2.61
C GLU A 62 -18.47 -8.41 -1.96
N GLU A 63 -18.19 -9.61 -2.48
CA GLU A 63 -17.09 -10.46 -1.97
C GLU A 63 -15.70 -9.86 -2.26
N GLN A 64 -15.51 -9.36 -3.48
CA GLN A 64 -14.29 -8.67 -3.89
C GLN A 64 -14.13 -7.36 -3.10
N GLU A 65 -15.23 -6.65 -2.83
CA GLU A 65 -15.24 -5.40 -2.10
C GLU A 65 -14.75 -5.58 -0.67
N ASP A 66 -15.28 -6.55 0.10
CA ASP A 66 -14.78 -6.83 1.46
C ASP A 66 -13.28 -7.15 1.46
N THR A 67 -12.83 -7.96 0.48
CA THR A 67 -11.41 -8.30 0.34
C THR A 67 -10.55 -7.07 0.07
N LEU A 68 -10.97 -6.21 -0.87
CA LEU A 68 -10.26 -4.98 -1.21
C LEU A 68 -10.31 -3.96 -0.07
N GLN A 69 -11.44 -3.83 0.64
CA GLN A 69 -11.59 -2.95 1.80
C GLN A 69 -10.61 -3.33 2.92
N ARG A 70 -10.45 -4.63 3.22
CA ARG A 70 -9.45 -5.07 4.20
C ARG A 70 -8.03 -4.72 3.80
N LYS A 71 -7.68 -4.84 2.51
CA LYS A 71 -6.37 -4.39 2.01
C LYS A 71 -6.22 -2.87 2.08
N LYS A 72 -7.27 -2.11 1.74
CA LYS A 72 -7.28 -0.65 1.87
C LYS A 72 -6.88 -0.20 3.26
N LEU A 73 -7.48 -0.80 4.29
CA LEU A 73 -7.16 -0.49 5.69
C LEU A 73 -5.69 -0.74 6.03
N LYS A 74 -5.11 -1.85 5.55
CA LYS A 74 -3.68 -2.15 5.75
C LYS A 74 -2.76 -1.13 5.08
N ILE A 75 -3.08 -0.72 3.85
CA ILE A 75 -2.32 0.33 3.14
C ILE A 75 -2.36 1.64 3.93
N GLN A 76 -3.55 2.05 4.37
CA GLN A 76 -3.72 3.29 5.14
C GLN A 76 -2.99 3.25 6.48
N GLU A 77 -3.02 2.11 7.18
CA GLU A 77 -2.24 1.93 8.41
C GLU A 77 -0.74 2.12 8.15
N MET A 78 -0.21 1.55 7.06
CA MET A 78 1.20 1.69 6.70
C MET A 78 1.56 3.11 6.29
N GLN A 79 0.72 3.78 5.48
CA GLN A 79 0.90 5.18 5.10
C GLN A 79 0.97 6.08 6.34
N ASN A 80 0.07 5.88 7.31
CA ASN A 80 0.08 6.62 8.57
C ASN A 80 1.37 6.39 9.37
N LYS A 81 1.84 5.14 9.48
CA LYS A 81 3.11 4.83 10.16
C LYS A 81 4.28 5.58 9.52
N MET A 82 4.39 5.53 8.19
CA MET A 82 5.46 6.22 7.47
C MET A 82 5.36 7.74 7.59
N GLN A 83 4.15 8.31 7.56
CA GLN A 83 3.97 9.75 7.73
C GLN A 83 4.42 10.22 9.11
N VAL A 84 4.08 9.47 10.17
CA VAL A 84 4.49 9.81 11.54
C VAL A 84 6.00 9.73 11.71
N LEU A 85 6.67 8.72 11.15
CA LEU A 85 8.13 8.59 11.26
C LEU A 85 8.92 9.65 10.49
N ARG A 86 8.31 10.26 9.48
CA ARG A 86 8.93 11.34 8.70
C ARG A 86 9.04 12.66 9.47
N HIS A 87 8.25 12.84 10.53
CA HIS A 87 8.14 14.06 11.34
C HIS A 87 8.84 13.92 12.69
#